data_AF-A0AAW0UN55-F1
#
_entry.id   AF-A0AAW0UN55-F1
#
_cell.length_a   1.000
_cell.length_b   1.000
_cell.length_c   1.000
_cell.angle_alpha   90.00
_cell.angle_beta   90.00
_cell.angle_gamma   90.00
#
_symmetry.space_group_name_H-M   'P 1'
#
loop_
_entity.id
_entity.type
_entity.pdbx_description
1 polymer ?
#
loop_
_entity_poly.entity_id
_entity_poly.type
_entity_poly.pdbx_seq_one_letter_code
_entity_poly.pdbx_strand_id
1 'polypeptide(L)'
;MIGEWPGIYWQATWRFISPITIFTIVVASVYYRITNPPTYPAWNAEEGFSEHVAYPGWAMFVCLLLLLGGFLPIPHRVLHEAVAVHPLRHQHP
;
A
#
# COMPACT_ATOMS: atom_id res chain seq x y z
N MET A 1 -1.79 -30.97 0.66
CA MET A 1 -0.36 -30.98 1.03
C MET A 1 0.31 -31.99 0.13
N ILE A 2 1.29 -31.58 -0.69
CA ILE A 2 1.84 -32.41 -1.78
C ILE A 2 2.96 -33.36 -1.28
N GLY A 3 3.24 -33.38 0.03
CA GLY A 3 4.19 -34.32 0.66
C GLY A 3 5.67 -33.97 0.46
N GLU A 4 5.97 -33.00 -0.40
CA GLU A 4 7.32 -32.54 -0.72
C GLU A 4 7.59 -31.10 -0.25
N TRP A 5 8.85 -30.83 0.06
CA TRP A 5 9.29 -29.49 0.47
C TRP A 5 9.40 -28.57 -0.75
N PRO A 6 8.92 -27.32 -0.66
CA PRO A 6 9.07 -26.37 -1.75
C PRO A 6 10.55 -26.12 -2.04
N GLY A 7 10.95 -26.25 -3.30
CA GLY A 7 12.33 -26.02 -3.75
C GLY A 7 12.83 -24.59 -3.52
N ILE A 8 14.14 -24.39 -3.68
CA ILE A 8 14.82 -23.10 -3.40
C ILE A 8 14.24 -21.94 -4.22
N TYR A 9 13.87 -22.20 -5.48
CA TYR A 9 13.19 -21.21 -6.33
C TYR A 9 11.95 -20.61 -5.67
N TRP A 10 11.08 -21.46 -5.11
CA TRP A 10 9.85 -21.03 -4.46
C TRP A 10 10.11 -20.28 -3.16
N GLN A 11 11.04 -20.77 -2.35
CA GLN A 11 11.40 -20.11 -1.09
C GLN A 11 12.00 -18.72 -1.32
N ALA A 12 12.92 -18.58 -2.28
CA ALA A 12 13.52 -17.29 -2.64
C ALA A 12 12.47 -16.32 -3.20
N THR A 13 11.56 -16.83 -4.03
CA THR A 13 10.50 -16.02 -4.64
C THR A 13 9.57 -15.42 -3.59
N TRP A 14 9.08 -16.24 -2.66
CA TRP A 14 8.14 -15.76 -1.64
C TRP A 14 8.78 -14.91 -0.55
N ARG A 15 10.03 -15.22 -0.18
CA ARG A 15 10.68 -14.54 0.94
C ARG A 15 11.34 -13.22 0.57
N PHE A 16 11.83 -13.09 -0.67
CA PHE A 16 12.64 -11.95 -1.07
C PHE A 16 12.14 -11.28 -2.35
N ILE A 17 11.99 -12.03 -3.44
CA ILE A 17 11.70 -11.42 -4.75
C ILE A 17 10.33 -10.75 -4.75
N SER A 18 9.30 -11.40 -4.23
CA SER A 18 7.94 -10.84 -4.20
C SER A 18 7.86 -9.59 -3.30
N PRO A 19 8.33 -9.62 -2.03
CA PRO A 19 8.35 -8.42 -1.18
C PRO A 19 9.12 -7.25 -1.81
N ILE A 20 10.30 -7.50 -2.37
CA ILE A 20 11.14 -6.46 -2.99
C ILE A 20 10.43 -5.86 -4.21
N THR A 21 9.82 -6.71 -5.05
CA THR A 21 9.11 -6.25 -6.25
C THR A 21 7.92 -5.37 -5.88
N ILE A 22 7.09 -5.79 -4.92
CA ILE A 22 5.94 -5.01 -4.46
C ILE A 22 6.40 -3.67 -3.87
N PHE A 23 7.43 -3.70 -3.01
CA PHE A 23 8.00 -2.49 -2.41
C PHE A 23 8.50 -1.51 -3.47
N THR A 24 9.24 -2.01 -4.47
CA THR A 24 9.75 -1.20 -5.58
C THR A 24 8.61 -0.54 -6.37
N ILE A 25 7.55 -1.29 -6.69
CA ILE A 25 6.39 -0.74 -7.41
C ILE A 25 5.70 0.36 -6.59
N VAL A 26 5.54 0.17 -5.28
CA VAL A 26 4.93 1.17 -4.39
C VAL A 26 5.77 2.45 -4.36
N VAL A 27 7.08 2.34 -4.13
CA VAL A 27 7.98 3.50 -4.08
C VAL A 27 8.00 4.23 -5.42
N ALA A 28 8.12 3.51 -6.53
CA ALA A 28 8.09 4.09 -7.87
C ALA A 28 6.75 4.80 -8.16
N SER A 29 5.63 4.22 -7.72
CA SER A 29 4.30 4.83 -7.88
C SER A 29 4.17 6.13 -7.09
N VAL A 30 4.64 6.15 -5.83
CA VAL A 30 4.64 7.37 -5.01
C VAL A 30 5.51 8.45 -5.64
N TYR A 31 6.72 8.10 -6.06
CA TYR A 31 7.63 9.03 -6.75
C TYR A 31 7.02 9.61 -8.02
N TYR A 32 6.37 8.76 -8.83
CA TYR A 32 5.68 9.20 -10.04
C TYR A 32 4.55 10.20 -9.74
N ARG A 33 3.77 9.98 -8.68
CA ARG A 33 2.67 10.90 -8.30
C ARG A 33 3.16 12.23 -7.74
N ILE A 34 4.31 12.26 -7.07
CA ILE A 34 4.92 13.51 -6.58
C ILE A 34 5.45 14.35 -7.74
N THR A 35 6.06 13.69 -8.74
CA THR A 35 6.65 14.38 -9.90
C THR A 35 5.62 14.74 -10.97
N ASN A 36 4.57 13.94 -11.12
CA ASN A 36 3.51 14.12 -12.09
C ASN A 36 2.16 14.22 -11.36
N PRO A 37 1.71 15.43 -11.00
CA PRO A 37 0.45 15.61 -10.29
C PRO A 37 -0.70 15.04 -11.14
N PRO A 38 -1.62 14.27 -10.55
CA PRO A 38 -2.71 13.66 -11.29
C PRO A 38 -3.64 14.74 -11.85
N THR A 39 -4.07 14.56 -13.10
CA THR A 39 -5.06 15.40 -13.77
C THR A 39 -6.33 14.60 -14.05
N TYR A 40 -7.44 15.29 -14.23
CA TYR A 40 -8.70 14.71 -14.70
C TYR A 40 -9.28 15.55 -15.83
N PRO A 41 -9.99 14.92 -16.79
CA PRO A 41 -10.71 15.67 -17.82
C PRO A 41 -11.92 16.36 -17.18
N ALA A 42 -11.89 17.68 -17.09
CA ALA A 42 -13.05 18.51 -16.74
C ALA A 42 -13.72 19.02 -18.02
N TRP A 43 -15.05 18.97 -18.05
CA TRP A 43 -15.81 19.51 -19.16
C TRP A 43 -15.83 21.04 -19.11
N ASN A 44 -15.33 21.70 -20.15
CA ASN A 44 -15.43 23.15 -20.30
C ASN A 44 -16.59 23.50 -21.24
N ALA A 45 -17.65 24.13 -20.71
CA ALA A 45 -18.83 24.49 -21.47
C ALA A 45 -18.60 25.64 -22.46
N GLU A 46 -17.57 26.47 -22.25
CA GLU A 46 -17.25 27.62 -23.11
C GLU A 46 -16.46 27.19 -24.36
N GLU A 47 -15.54 26.25 -24.21
CA GLU A 47 -14.72 25.74 -25.32
C GLU A 47 -15.34 24.51 -26.02
N GLY A 48 -16.30 23.84 -25.38
CA GLY A 48 -16.97 22.67 -25.94
C GLY A 48 -16.11 21.39 -25.95
N PHE A 49 -15.00 21.39 -25.22
CA PHE A 49 -14.07 20.27 -25.09
C PHE A 49 -13.72 19.98 -23.63
N SER A 50 -13.17 18.79 -23.39
CA SER A 50 -12.66 18.41 -22.06
C SER A 50 -11.21 18.89 -21.89
N GLU A 51 -10.95 19.64 -20.83
CA GLU A 51 -9.62 20.14 -20.47
C GLU A 51 -9.03 19.31 -19.32
N HIS A 52 -7.73 19.03 -19.37
CA HIS A 52 -7.03 18.33 -18.30
C HIS A 52 -6.68 19.28 -17.16
N VAL A 53 -7.47 19.26 -16.10
CA VAL A 53 -7.26 20.06 -14.90
C VAL A 53 -6.60 19.23 -13.80
N ALA A 54 -5.75 19.86 -12.99
CA ALA A 54 -5.08 19.18 -11.88
C ALA A 54 -6.06 18.86 -10.75
N TYR A 55 -5.87 17.70 -10.10
CA TYR A 55 -6.61 17.41 -8.89
C TYR A 55 -6.29 18.42 -7.78
N PRO A 56 -7.30 18.91 -7.05
CA PRO A 56 -7.06 19.81 -5.94
C PRO A 56 -6.36 19.07 -4.78
N GLY A 57 -5.54 19.78 -4.01
CA GLY A 57 -4.73 19.19 -2.94
C GLY A 57 -5.53 18.46 -1.84
N TRP A 58 -6.78 18.86 -1.60
CA TRP A 58 -7.66 18.15 -0.64
C TRP A 58 -8.05 16.75 -1.14
N ALA A 59 -8.21 16.55 -2.45
CA ALA A 59 -8.54 15.25 -3.02
C ALA A 59 -7.36 14.27 -2.88
N MET A 60 -6.14 14.78 -3.05
CA MET A 60 -4.90 14.04 -2.74
C MET A 60 -4.84 13.59 -1.28
N PHE A 61 -5.27 14.43 -0.34
CA PHE A 61 -5.36 14.06 1.08
C PHE A 61 -6.37 12.93 1.32
N VAL A 62 -7.55 12.97 0.68
CA VAL A 62 -8.54 11.88 0.76
C VAL A 62 -7.98 10.57 0.20
N CYS A 63 -7.29 10.61 -0.95
CA CYS A 63 -6.61 9.43 -1.50
C CYS A 63 -5.59 8.83 -0.52
N LEU A 64 -4.81 9.67 0.16
CA LEU A 64 -3.87 9.21 1.18
C LEU A 64 -4.59 8.55 2.36
N LEU A 65 -5.70 9.12 2.84
CA LEU A 65 -6.52 8.54 3.90
C LEU A 65 -7.10 7.18 3.51
N LEU A 66 -7.56 7.02 2.26
CA LEU A 66 -8.08 5.73 1.77
C LEU A 66 -6.98 4.66 1.72
N LEU A 67 -5.78 5.02 1.26
CA LEU A 67 -4.63 4.12 1.28
C LEU A 67 -4.29 3.71 2.71
N LEU A 68 -4.15 4.68 3.62
CA LEU A 68 -3.89 4.40 5.03
C LEU A 68 -5.00 3.56 5.65
N GLY A 69 -6.27 3.84 5.37
CA GLY A 69 -7.40 3.05 5.86
C GLY A 69 -7.35 1.58 5.44
N GLY A 70 -6.81 1.28 4.26
CA GLY A 70 -6.60 -0.10 3.80
C GLY A 70 -5.44 -0.82 4.50
N PHE A 71 -4.32 -0.11 4.74
CA PHE A 71 -3.11 -0.73 5.30
C PHE A 71 -3.03 -0.70 6.83
N LEU A 72 -3.54 0.34 7.48
CA LEU A 72 -3.44 0.57 8.93
C LEU A 72 -4.06 -0.53 9.82
N PRO A 73 -5.14 -1.23 9.44
CA PRO A 73 -5.72 -2.30 10.26
C PRO A 73 -4.74 -3.45 10.53
N ILE A 74 -3.83 -3.74 9.60
CA ILE A 74 -2.86 -4.85 9.70
C ILE A 74 -1.85 -4.61 10.83
N PRO A 75 -1.04 -3.53 10.83
CA PRO A 75 -0.12 -3.24 11.92
C PRO A 75 -0.85 -2.93 13.22
N HIS A 76 -2.04 -2.34 13.18
CA HIS A 76 -2.84 -2.11 14.38
C HIS A 76 -3.19 -3.43 15.10
N ARG A 77 -3.66 -4.45 14.37
CA ARG A 77 -3.94 -5.79 14.93
C ARG A 77 -2.70 -6.40 15.55
N VAL A 78 -1.57 -6.39 14.82
CA VAL A 78 -0.29 -6.94 15.29
C VAL A 78 0.18 -6.22 16.55
N LEU A 79 0.08 -4.88 16.60
CA LEU A 79 0.47 -4.10 17.77
C LEU A 79 -0.44 -4.39 18.97
N HIS A 80 -1.75 -4.45 18.77
CA HIS A 80 -2.70 -4.78 19.83
C HIS A 80 -2.43 -6.17 20.41
N GLU A 81 -2.20 -7.16 19.55
CA GLU A 81 -1.83 -8.52 19.97
C GLU A 81 -0.48 -8.54 20.69
N ALA A 82 0.54 -7.86 20.16
CA ALA A 82 1.84 -7.79 20.80
C ALA A 82 1.74 -7.21 22.22
N VAL A 83 0.97 -6.14 22.42
CA VAL A 83 0.75 -5.51 23.73
C VAL A 83 -0.08 -6.41 24.66
N ALA A 84 -1.14 -7.05 24.15
CA ALA A 84 -2.01 -7.92 24.94
C ALA A 84 -1.33 -9.24 25.35
N VAL A 85 -0.42 -9.77 24.52
CA VAL A 85 0.27 -11.04 24.74
C VAL A 85 1.59 -10.87 25.51
N HIS A 86 2.23 -9.68 25.46
CA HIS A 86 3.43 -9.37 26.23
C HIS A 86 3.35 -9.71 27.73
N PRO A 87 2.27 -9.40 28.47
CA PRO A 87 2.15 -9.77 29.89
C PRO A 87 1.92 -11.28 30.14
N LEU A 88 1.41 -12.04 29.17
CA LEU A 88 1.13 -13.48 29.31
C LEU A 88 2.36 -14.36 29.11
N ARG A 89 3.37 -13.86 28.35
CA ARG A 89 4.62 -14.59 28.10
C ARG A 89 5.49 -14.75 29.35
N HIS A 90 5.33 -13.88 30.34
CA HIS A 90 6.08 -13.93 31.60
C HIS A 90 5.46 -14.85 32.67
N GLN A 91 4.27 -15.42 32.43
CA GLN A 91 3.55 -16.25 33.41
C GLN A 91 3.64 -17.77 33.16
N HIS A 92 4.27 -18.22 32.08
CA HIS A 92 4.52 -19.64 31.82
C HIS A 92 6.04 -19.95 32.00
N PRO A 93 6.42 -20.86 32.92
CA PRO A 93 7.79 -21.36 33.06
C PRO A 93 8.21 -22.30 31.93
#